data_AF-A0A0L0EMI5-F1
#
_entry.id   AF-A0A0L0EMI5-F1
#
_cell.length_a   1.000
_cell.length_b   1.000
_cell.length_c   1.000
_cell.angle_alpha   90.00
_cell.angle_beta   90.00
_cell.angle_gamma   90.00
#
_symmetry.space_group_name_H-M   'P 1'
#
loop_
_entity.id
_entity.type
_entity.pdbx_description
1 polymer ?
#
loop_
_entity_poly.entity_id
_entity_poly.type
_entity_poly.pdbx_seq_one_letter_code
_entity_poly.pdbx_strand_id
1 'polypeptide(L)'
;MIHERPAHWQQQYSDWDAMLLAAYESAKSQLRETEGRDMAAWQWGRVNQLEVKHPFSRQIPLLSGLLDMPVVAGFGDSYMPAVQKPAFGASQRFIAQPGHLDKAIMSVAGGQSGHPLSPFYRAGFSAYAQGEAVPLLPGAINHRITFTPIN
;
A
#
# COMPACT_ATOMS: atom_id res chain seq x y z
N MET A 1 -10.51 18.07 19.06
CA MET A 1 -9.18 18.63 19.40
C MET A 1 -8.91 20.02 18.82
N ILE A 2 -8.73 20.22 17.49
CA ILE A 2 -8.41 21.58 16.96
C ILE A 2 -9.50 22.63 17.30
N HIS A 3 -10.77 22.20 17.29
CA HIS A 3 -11.90 23.07 17.68
C HIS A 3 -11.98 23.37 19.19
N GLU A 4 -11.41 22.51 20.03
CA GLU A 4 -11.47 22.65 21.50
C GLU A 4 -10.43 23.62 22.04
N ARG A 5 -9.42 23.96 21.24
CA ARG A 5 -8.39 24.96 21.55
C ARG A 5 -7.79 24.85 22.98
N PRO A 6 -7.28 23.67 23.39
CA PRO A 6 -6.72 23.47 24.73
C PRO A 6 -5.53 24.40 25.06
N ALA A 7 -5.69 25.28 26.05
CA ALA A 7 -4.71 26.32 26.40
C ALA A 7 -3.25 25.83 26.61
N HIS A 8 -3.06 24.58 27.04
CA HIS A 8 -1.71 24.03 27.29
C HIS A 8 -0.88 23.80 26.01
N TRP A 9 -1.48 23.69 24.83
CA TRP A 9 -0.73 23.58 23.56
C TRP A 9 -0.17 24.94 23.08
N GLN A 10 -0.85 26.02 23.46
CA GLN A 10 -0.56 27.38 22.97
C GLN A 10 0.48 28.12 23.83
N GLN A 11 1.01 27.52 24.90
CA GLN A 11 1.85 28.21 25.89
C GLN A 11 3.10 28.90 25.32
N GLN A 12 3.55 28.48 24.13
CA GLN A 12 4.71 29.04 23.43
C GLN A 12 4.36 30.10 22.37
N TYR A 13 3.07 30.39 22.16
CA TYR A 13 2.57 31.25 21.08
C TYR A 13 1.58 32.31 21.61
N SER A 14 1.43 33.42 20.90
CA SER A 14 0.54 34.52 21.30
C SER A 14 -0.93 34.13 21.37
N ASP A 15 -1.36 33.29 20.42
CA ASP A 15 -2.72 32.81 20.26
C ASP A 15 -2.71 31.47 19.48
N TRP A 16 -3.88 30.88 19.34
CA TRP A 16 -4.08 29.62 18.63
C TRP A 16 -3.74 29.71 17.14
N ASP A 17 -4.03 30.82 16.50
CA ASP A 17 -3.82 31.00 15.07
C ASP A 17 -2.32 31.14 14.77
N ALA A 18 -1.58 31.82 15.63
CA ALA A 18 -0.11 31.91 15.58
C ALA A 18 0.55 30.53 15.73
N MET A 19 0.04 29.69 16.64
CA MET A 19 0.53 28.31 16.79
C MET A 19 0.27 27.48 15.52
N LEU A 20 -0.95 27.55 14.97
CA LEU A 20 -1.31 26.80 13.76
C LEU A 20 -0.50 27.28 12.53
N LEU A 21 -0.28 28.58 12.41
CA LEU A 21 0.53 29.17 11.35
C LEU A 21 2.00 28.73 11.46
N ALA A 22 2.55 28.72 12.68
CA ALA A 22 3.91 28.24 12.92
C ALA A 22 4.07 26.75 12.59
N ALA A 23 3.09 25.92 12.98
CA ALA A 23 3.08 24.50 12.63
C ALA A 23 2.98 24.28 11.12
N TYR A 24 2.12 25.04 10.43
CA TYR A 24 1.98 25.00 8.97
C TYR A 24 3.27 25.40 8.26
N GLU A 25 3.90 26.52 8.64
CA GLU A 25 5.14 26.97 8.02
C GLU A 25 6.31 26.00 8.30
N SER A 26 6.36 25.40 9.50
CA SER A 26 7.34 24.34 9.81
C SER A 26 7.15 23.12 8.91
N ALA A 27 5.93 22.60 8.80
CA ALA A 27 5.62 21.44 7.95
C ALA A 27 5.92 21.73 6.47
N LYS A 28 5.53 22.92 5.99
CA LYS A 28 5.82 23.37 4.62
C LYS A 28 7.31 23.52 4.36
N SER A 29 8.09 24.03 5.32
CA SER A 29 9.55 24.12 5.18
C SER A 29 10.17 22.74 5.03
N GLN A 30 9.79 21.79 5.90
CA GLN A 30 10.29 20.41 5.85
C GLN A 30 9.94 19.74 4.51
N LEU A 31 8.68 19.87 4.07
CA LEU A 31 8.25 19.31 2.79
C LEU A 31 8.94 20.00 1.60
N ARG A 32 9.32 21.27 1.68
CA ARG A 32 10.09 21.92 0.61
C ARG A 32 11.49 21.34 0.45
N GLU A 33 12.10 20.88 1.54
CA GLU A 33 13.41 20.25 1.54
C GLU A 33 13.36 18.84 0.95
N THR A 34 12.32 18.07 1.27
CA THR A 34 12.21 16.66 0.81
C THR A 34 11.48 16.52 -0.52
N GLU A 35 10.41 17.28 -0.74
CA GLU A 35 9.51 17.14 -1.88
C GLU A 35 9.73 18.20 -2.97
N GLY A 36 10.50 19.25 -2.69
CA GLY A 36 10.78 20.37 -3.60
C GLY A 36 9.92 21.61 -3.36
N ARG A 37 10.28 22.73 -3.99
CA ARG A 37 9.68 24.05 -3.70
C ARG A 37 8.26 24.25 -4.24
N ASP A 38 7.89 23.54 -5.30
CA ASP A 38 6.57 23.64 -5.90
C ASP A 38 5.57 22.78 -5.13
N MET A 39 4.77 23.45 -4.29
CA MET A 39 3.74 22.79 -3.47
C MET A 39 2.63 22.16 -4.30
N ALA A 40 2.35 22.67 -5.51
CA ALA A 40 1.32 22.10 -6.37
C ALA A 40 1.73 20.73 -6.94
N ALA A 41 3.02 20.43 -6.94
CA ALA A 41 3.56 19.13 -7.35
C ALA A 41 3.62 18.09 -6.23
N TRP A 42 3.33 18.46 -4.97
CA TRP A 42 3.39 17.54 -3.84
C TRP A 42 2.30 16.48 -3.93
N GLN A 43 2.69 15.22 -3.79
CA GLN A 43 1.79 14.08 -3.91
C GLN A 43 2.01 13.12 -2.74
N TRP A 44 0.95 12.87 -1.95
CA TRP A 44 1.02 11.92 -0.84
C TRP A 44 1.48 10.53 -1.28
N GLY A 45 1.03 10.09 -2.47
CA GLY A 45 1.42 8.80 -3.02
C GLY A 45 2.92 8.66 -3.29
N ARG A 46 3.67 9.75 -3.43
CA ARG A 46 5.14 9.74 -3.53
C ARG A 46 5.81 9.59 -2.16
N VAL A 47 5.23 10.18 -1.11
CA VAL A 47 5.71 10.05 0.27
C VAL A 47 5.43 8.66 0.82
N ASN A 48 4.24 8.11 0.54
CA ASN A 48 3.79 6.81 1.06
C ASN A 48 3.84 5.69 0.00
N GLN A 49 4.81 5.73 -0.92
CA GLN A 49 4.95 4.73 -2.00
C GLN A 49 4.93 3.30 -1.45
N LEU A 50 4.13 2.43 -2.05
CA LEU A 50 4.10 1.02 -1.67
C LEU A 50 5.32 0.29 -2.25
N GLU A 51 6.16 -0.25 -1.37
CA GLU A 51 7.40 -0.95 -1.68
C GLU A 51 7.38 -2.38 -1.11
N VAL A 52 6.64 -3.28 -1.77
CA VAL A 52 6.61 -4.69 -1.38
C VAL A 52 7.91 -5.38 -1.80
N LYS A 53 8.85 -5.43 -0.85
CA LYS A 53 10.20 -6.01 -1.03
C LYS A 53 10.31 -7.40 -0.40
N HIS A 54 10.97 -8.30 -1.11
CA HIS A 54 11.27 -9.64 -0.61
C HIS A 54 12.34 -9.60 0.50
N PRO A 55 12.26 -10.44 1.55
CA PRO A 55 13.28 -10.45 2.60
C PRO A 55 14.72 -10.66 2.08
N PHE A 56 14.89 -11.48 1.04
CA PHE A 56 16.20 -11.69 0.41
C PHE A 56 16.70 -10.51 -0.42
N SER A 57 15.83 -9.74 -1.07
CA SER A 57 16.29 -8.56 -1.82
C SER A 57 16.77 -7.45 -0.90
N ARG A 58 16.22 -7.36 0.33
CA ARG A 58 16.71 -6.46 1.38
C ARG A 58 18.15 -6.77 1.79
N GLN A 59 18.56 -8.04 1.75
CA GLN A 59 19.92 -8.49 2.07
C GLN A 59 20.83 -8.54 0.84
N ILE A 60 20.26 -8.82 -0.33
CA ILE A 60 20.96 -9.00 -1.60
C ILE A 60 20.26 -8.12 -2.66
N PRO A 61 20.61 -6.83 -2.76
CA PRO A 61 19.92 -5.88 -3.63
C PRO A 61 19.87 -6.26 -5.12
N LEU A 62 20.82 -7.08 -5.59
CA LEU A 62 20.84 -7.60 -6.95
C LEU A 62 19.58 -8.42 -7.29
N LEU A 63 18.90 -8.98 -6.29
CA LEU A 63 17.68 -9.77 -6.48
C LEU A 63 16.40 -8.94 -6.56
N SER A 64 16.44 -7.62 -6.30
CA SER A 64 15.25 -6.77 -6.28
C SER A 64 14.44 -6.81 -7.57
N GLY A 65 15.10 -6.75 -8.72
CA GLY A 65 14.42 -6.82 -10.03
C GLY A 65 13.61 -8.11 -10.22
N LEU A 66 14.06 -9.21 -9.62
CA LEU A 66 13.42 -10.52 -9.70
C LEU A 66 12.33 -10.70 -8.63
N LEU A 67 12.57 -10.26 -7.40
CA LEU A 67 11.75 -10.62 -6.24
C LEU A 67 10.77 -9.52 -5.79
N ASP A 68 11.10 -8.25 -6.01
CA ASP A 68 10.29 -7.14 -5.47
C ASP A 68 9.13 -6.81 -6.41
N MET A 69 8.00 -6.40 -5.84
CA MET A 69 6.90 -5.88 -6.66
C MET A 69 7.25 -4.48 -7.21
N PRO A 70 6.66 -4.06 -8.34
CA PRO A 70 6.78 -2.69 -8.80
C PRO A 70 6.41 -1.69 -7.71
N VAL A 71 7.21 -0.62 -7.58
CA VAL A 71 6.87 0.48 -6.69
C VAL A 71 5.69 1.25 -7.28
N VAL A 72 4.67 1.51 -6.47
CA VAL A 72 3.46 2.21 -6.89
C VAL A 72 3.14 3.32 -5.92
N ALA A 73 2.48 4.37 -6.41
CA ALA A 73 1.99 5.45 -5.56
C ALA A 73 1.06 4.88 -4.48
N GLY A 74 1.30 5.24 -3.23
CA GLY A 74 0.51 4.73 -2.13
C GLY A 74 -0.78 5.49 -1.87
N PHE A 75 -1.73 4.83 -1.22
CA PHE A 75 -2.91 5.44 -0.64
C PHE A 75 -3.08 4.98 0.81
N GLY A 76 -3.81 5.76 1.60
CA GLY A 76 -3.98 5.47 3.01
C GLY A 76 -2.79 5.89 3.88
N ASP A 77 -2.83 5.48 5.15
CA ASP A 77 -1.87 5.81 6.20
C ASP A 77 -2.03 4.84 7.39
N SER A 78 -1.12 4.91 8.35
CA SER A 78 -1.02 4.20 9.62
C SER A 78 -2.31 4.11 10.43
N TYR A 79 -3.19 5.11 10.35
CA TYR A 79 -4.38 5.24 11.18
C TYR A 79 -5.68 5.34 10.35
N MET A 80 -5.68 4.78 9.15
CA MET A 80 -6.82 4.78 8.23
C MET A 80 -7.33 3.35 7.99
N PRO A 81 -8.61 3.15 7.59
CA PRO A 81 -9.10 1.84 7.18
C PRO A 81 -8.25 1.21 6.06
N ALA A 82 -7.79 2.04 5.12
CA ALA A 82 -6.72 1.70 4.21
C ALA A 82 -5.37 1.86 4.93
N VAL A 83 -5.00 0.89 5.76
CA VAL A 83 -3.74 0.94 6.49
C VAL A 83 -2.57 0.65 5.54
N GLN A 84 -1.68 1.63 5.38
CA GLN A 84 -0.50 1.49 4.52
C GLN A 84 0.67 2.38 4.96
N LYS A 85 1.86 1.80 4.92
CA LYS A 85 3.18 2.43 4.95
C LYS A 85 4.03 1.84 3.81
N PRO A 86 5.23 2.37 3.50
CA PRO A 86 5.99 1.86 2.37
C PRO A 86 6.30 0.36 2.42
N ALA A 87 6.60 -0.17 3.60
CA ALA A 87 6.93 -1.59 3.81
C ALA A 87 5.88 -2.36 4.63
N PHE A 88 4.67 -1.83 4.80
CA PHE A 88 3.61 -2.42 5.64
C PHE A 88 2.22 -2.09 5.12
N GLY A 89 1.30 -3.04 5.15
CA GLY A 89 -0.09 -2.82 4.74
C GLY A 89 -0.88 -4.12 4.74
N ALA A 90 -2.07 -4.11 4.14
CA ALA A 90 -2.88 -5.30 3.98
C ALA A 90 -2.16 -6.36 3.12
N SER A 91 -2.15 -7.62 3.56
CA SER A 91 -1.64 -8.72 2.71
C SER A 91 -2.64 -9.10 1.61
N GLN A 92 -3.93 -8.84 1.85
CA GLN A 92 -5.02 -9.19 0.97
C GLN A 92 -6.24 -8.30 1.19
N ARG A 93 -7.11 -8.22 0.18
CA ARG A 93 -8.49 -7.72 0.30
C ARG A 93 -9.44 -8.85 -0.02
N PHE A 94 -10.24 -9.25 0.97
CA PHE A 94 -11.19 -10.35 0.85
C PHE A 94 -12.57 -9.88 1.31
N ILE A 95 -13.56 -9.98 0.42
CA ILE A 95 -14.95 -9.64 0.72
C ILE A 95 -15.81 -10.79 0.22
N ALA A 96 -16.58 -11.39 1.12
CA ALA A 96 -17.46 -12.50 0.79
C ALA A 96 -18.76 -12.40 1.57
N GLN A 97 -19.85 -12.83 0.93
CA GLN A 97 -21.15 -12.99 1.56
C GLN A 97 -21.57 -14.45 1.44
N PRO A 98 -22.03 -15.10 2.53
CA PRO A 98 -22.58 -16.46 2.45
C PRO A 98 -23.69 -16.57 1.38
N GLY A 99 -23.63 -17.62 0.57
CA GLY A 99 -24.56 -17.85 -0.54
C GLY A 99 -24.30 -17.04 -1.81
N HIS A 100 -23.29 -16.16 -1.83
CA HIS A 100 -22.98 -15.26 -2.95
C HIS A 100 -21.47 -15.24 -3.29
N LEU A 101 -20.83 -16.42 -3.30
CA LEU A 101 -19.39 -16.51 -3.61
C LEU A 101 -19.06 -16.09 -5.06
N ASP A 102 -20.02 -16.13 -5.96
CA ASP A 102 -19.95 -15.58 -7.32
C ASP A 102 -19.70 -14.07 -7.34
N LYS A 103 -20.02 -13.36 -6.25
CA LYS A 103 -19.78 -11.91 -6.06
C LYS A 103 -18.62 -11.62 -5.12
N ALA A 104 -17.99 -12.66 -4.56
CA ALA A 104 -16.89 -12.47 -3.64
C ALA A 104 -15.63 -12.01 -4.39
N ILE A 105 -14.80 -11.22 -3.71
CA ILE A 105 -13.52 -10.74 -4.26
C ILE A 105 -12.35 -11.17 -3.39
N MET A 106 -11.21 -11.43 -4.03
CA MET A 106 -9.94 -11.70 -3.38
C MET A 106 -8.79 -11.13 -4.20
N SER A 107 -8.11 -10.11 -3.67
CA SER A 107 -6.83 -9.62 -4.21
C SER A 107 -5.72 -9.77 -3.18
N VAL A 108 -4.49 -10.01 -3.65
CA VAL A 108 -3.30 -10.23 -2.80
C VAL A 108 -2.14 -9.37 -3.29
N ALA A 109 -1.27 -8.94 -2.37
CA ALA A 109 -0.11 -8.10 -2.65
C ALA A 109 1.05 -8.89 -3.33
N GLY A 110 0.77 -9.47 -4.51
CA GLY A 110 1.69 -10.35 -5.24
C GLY A 110 0.92 -11.21 -6.25
N GLY A 111 1.22 -12.51 -6.29
CA GLY A 111 0.48 -13.49 -7.08
C GLY A 111 0.30 -14.80 -6.33
N GLN A 112 -0.45 -15.73 -6.92
CA GLN A 112 -0.74 -17.00 -6.26
C GLN A 112 0.46 -17.95 -6.22
N SER A 113 1.44 -17.75 -7.10
CA SER A 113 2.66 -18.55 -7.11
C SER A 113 3.75 -17.88 -6.29
N GLY A 114 4.40 -18.65 -5.41
CA GLY A 114 5.60 -18.20 -4.69
C GLY A 114 6.89 -18.35 -5.49
N HIS A 115 6.84 -18.90 -6.71
CA HIS A 115 8.04 -19.16 -7.52
C HIS A 115 8.41 -17.93 -8.35
N PRO A 116 9.59 -17.30 -8.17
CA PRO A 116 9.91 -16.02 -8.82
C PRO A 116 9.86 -16.00 -10.35
N LEU A 117 10.14 -17.14 -11.00
CA LEU A 117 10.09 -17.27 -12.46
C LEU A 117 8.69 -17.64 -12.99
N SER A 118 7.71 -17.82 -12.12
CA SER A 118 6.35 -18.12 -12.53
C SER A 118 5.70 -16.87 -13.14
N PRO A 119 4.96 -16.99 -14.26
CA PRO A 119 4.15 -15.86 -14.76
C PRO A 119 3.09 -15.42 -13.73
N PHE A 120 2.80 -16.28 -12.76
CA PHE A 120 1.85 -16.07 -11.69
C PHE A 120 2.46 -15.50 -10.39
N TYR A 121 3.75 -15.14 -10.38
CA TYR A 121 4.42 -14.58 -9.21
C TYR A 121 3.94 -13.16 -8.88
N ARG A 122 3.67 -12.35 -9.91
CA ARG A 122 3.25 -10.94 -9.77
C ARG A 122 1.84 -10.66 -10.29
N ALA A 123 1.15 -11.68 -10.79
CA ALA A 123 -0.05 -11.52 -11.60
C ALA A 123 -1.22 -10.81 -10.89
N GLY A 124 -1.29 -10.83 -9.56
CA GLY A 124 -2.32 -10.12 -8.79
C GLY A 124 -1.93 -8.72 -8.30
N PHE A 125 -0.66 -8.33 -8.42
CA PHE A 125 -0.14 -7.15 -7.73
C PHE A 125 -0.74 -5.85 -8.25
N SER A 126 -0.88 -5.70 -9.57
CA SER A 126 -1.48 -4.49 -10.16
C SER A 126 -2.93 -4.29 -9.70
N ALA A 127 -3.72 -5.36 -9.73
CA ALA A 127 -5.11 -5.33 -9.29
C ALA A 127 -5.23 -5.04 -7.79
N TYR A 128 -4.32 -5.59 -6.97
CA TYR A 128 -4.20 -5.22 -5.56
C TYR A 128 -3.88 -3.74 -5.37
N ALA A 129 -2.85 -3.23 -6.06
CA ALA A 129 -2.40 -1.84 -5.95
C ALA A 129 -3.46 -0.82 -6.38
N GLN A 130 -4.25 -1.14 -7.41
CA GLN A 130 -5.32 -0.29 -7.93
C GLN A 130 -6.65 -0.47 -7.17
N GLY A 131 -6.71 -1.41 -6.23
CA GLY A 131 -7.95 -1.71 -5.51
C GLY A 131 -9.05 -2.28 -6.41
N GLU A 132 -8.69 -3.06 -7.43
CA GLU A 132 -9.62 -3.72 -8.35
C GLU A 132 -10.34 -4.90 -7.70
N ALA A 133 -11.61 -5.08 -8.07
CA ALA A 133 -12.44 -6.19 -7.61
C ALA A 133 -12.07 -7.49 -8.37
N VAL A 134 -11.06 -8.20 -7.88
CA VAL A 134 -10.65 -9.50 -8.43
C VAL A 134 -11.61 -10.60 -7.95
N PRO A 135 -12.30 -11.35 -8.83
CA PRO A 135 -13.20 -12.41 -8.43
C PRO A 135 -12.51 -13.49 -7.58
N LEU A 136 -13.18 -13.96 -6.53
CA LEU A 136 -12.68 -15.06 -5.69
C LEU A 136 -12.64 -16.39 -6.46
N LEU A 137 -13.70 -16.68 -7.22
CA LEU A 137 -13.85 -17.97 -7.88
C LEU A 137 -12.90 -18.08 -9.08
N PRO A 138 -12.35 -19.28 -9.33
CA PRO A 138 -11.47 -19.49 -10.47
C PRO A 138 -12.21 -19.27 -11.79
N GLY A 139 -11.52 -18.65 -12.75
CA GLY A 139 -11.98 -18.51 -14.13
C GLY A 139 -11.69 -19.76 -14.97
N ALA A 140 -11.41 -19.53 -16.25
CA ALA A 140 -11.03 -20.60 -17.17
C ALA A 140 -9.75 -21.33 -16.69
N ILE A 141 -9.73 -22.65 -16.89
CA ILE A 141 -8.58 -23.48 -16.53
C ILE A 141 -7.47 -23.26 -17.56
N ASN A 142 -6.34 -22.72 -17.11
CA ASN A 142 -5.15 -22.52 -17.97
C ASN A 142 -4.27 -23.78 -18.04
N HIS A 143 -4.13 -24.51 -16.94
CA HIS A 143 -3.28 -25.70 -16.84
C HIS A 143 -3.98 -26.79 -16.01
N ARG A 144 -3.80 -28.05 -16.39
CA ARG A 144 -4.33 -29.21 -15.67
C ARG A 144 -3.25 -30.28 -15.56
N ILE A 145 -3.10 -30.82 -14.35
CA ILE A 145 -2.27 -31.98 -14.08
C ILE A 145 -3.19 -33.07 -13.52
N THR A 146 -3.06 -34.30 -14.03
CA THR A 146 -3.78 -35.46 -13.52
C THR A 146 -2.77 -36.44 -12.95
N PHE A 147 -2.94 -36.80 -11.69
CA PHE A 147 -2.12 -37.80 -11.02
C PHE A 147 -2.89 -39.12 -11.01
N THR A 148 -2.26 -40.18 -11.53
CA THR A 148 -2.77 -41.55 -11.39
C THR A 148 -1.88 -42.25 -10.37
N PRO A 149 -2.38 -42.55 -9.16
CA PRO A 149 -1.61 -43.30 -8.19
C PRO A 149 -1.32 -44.69 -8.74
N ILE A 150 -0.10 -45.16 -8.52
CA ILE A 150 0.29 -46.53 -8.81
C ILE A 150 -0.02 -47.33 -7.53
N ASN A 151 -0.91 -48.30 -7.64
CA ASN A 151 -1.15 -49.27 -6.56
C ASN A 151 0.06 -50.20 -6.40
#